data_AF-A0A536Z3Z6-F1
#
_entry.id   AF-A0A536Z3Z6-F1
#
_cell.length_a   1.000
_cell.length_b   1.000
_cell.length_c   1.000
_cell.angle_alpha   90.00
_cell.angle_beta   90.00
_cell.angle_gamma   90.00
#
_symmetry.space_group_name_H-M   'P 1'
#
loop_
_entity.id
_entity.type
_entity.pdbx_description
1 polymer ?
#
loop_
_entity_poly.entity_id
_entity_poly.type
_entity_poly.pdbx_seq_one_letter_code
_entity_poly.pdbx_strand_id
1 'polypeptide(L)' 'MKATIDAAGRIVVPKALRQALGLGPGQPLEIRAGDGRLEIEI' A
#
# COMPACT_ATOMS: atom_id res chain seq x y z
N MET A 1 -5.30 9.18 7.90
CA MET A 1 -3.86 9.44 7.69
C MET A 1 -3.66 9.86 6.24
N LYS A 2 -2.79 10.83 5.96
CA LYS A 2 -2.48 11.28 4.59
C LYS A 2 -1.07 10.84 4.22
N ALA A 3 -0.88 10.32 3.03
CA ALA A 3 0.43 9.98 2.45
C ALA A 3 0.55 10.65 1.09
N THR A 4 1.76 10.98 0.68
CA THR A 4 2.08 11.52 -0.65
C THR A 4 2.76 10.47 -1.49
N ILE A 5 2.76 10.67 -2.80
CA ILE A 5 3.60 9.92 -3.73
C ILE A 5 5.04 10.42 -3.56
N ASP A 6 6.01 9.51 -3.48
CA ASP A 6 7.42 9.87 -3.40
C ASP A 6 7.99 10.26 -4.78
N ALA A 7 9.26 10.68 -4.81
CA ALA A 7 9.92 11.08 -6.06
C ALA A 7 10.03 9.96 -7.11
N ALA A 8 9.85 8.70 -6.71
CA ALA A 8 9.89 7.53 -7.59
C ALA A 8 8.49 7.09 -8.06
N GLY A 9 7.43 7.85 -7.73
CA GLY A 9 6.07 7.51 -8.14
C GLY A 9 5.41 6.43 -7.28
N ARG A 10 5.90 6.18 -6.05
CA ARG A 10 5.39 5.12 -5.17
C ARG A 10 4.54 5.68 -4.04
N ILE A 11 3.56 4.90 -3.58
CA ILE A 11 2.84 5.16 -2.33
C ILE A 11 3.53 4.38 -1.21
N VAL A 12 3.99 5.08 -0.19
CA VAL A 12 4.58 4.45 0.99
C VAL A 12 3.49 4.14 2.00
N VAL A 13 3.29 2.85 2.30
CA VAL A 13 2.40 2.42 3.39
C VAL A 13 3.08 2.72 4.73
N PRO A 14 2.52 3.59 5.58
CA PRO A 14 3.15 3.95 6.85
C PRO A 14 3.30 2.76 7.80
N LYS A 15 4.31 2.81 8.67
CA LYS A 15 4.70 1.69 9.55
C LYS A 15 3.53 1.09 10.32
N ALA A 16 2.67 1.92 10.91
CA ALA A 16 1.52 1.47 11.68
C ALA A 16 0.53 0.62 10.86
N LEU A 17 0.26 1.02 9.60
CA LEU A 17 -0.61 0.25 8.71
C LEU A 17 0.06 -1.03 8.22
N ARG A 18 1.36 -1.00 7.88
CA ARG A 18 2.09 -2.21 7.50
C ARG A 18 2.03 -3.27 8.61
N GLN A 19 2.19 -2.85 9.87
CA GLN A 19 2.12 -3.75 11.01
C GLN A 19 0.70 -4.27 11.24
N ALA A 20 -0.32 -3.40 11.17
CA ALA A 20 -1.71 -3.80 11.36
C ALA A 20 -2.22 -4.77 10.27
N LEU A 21 -1.73 -4.62 9.03
CA LEU A 21 -2.09 -5.46 7.90
C LEU A 21 -1.15 -6.65 7.70
N GLY A 22 -0.05 -6.77 8.46
CA GLY A 22 0.92 -7.85 8.30
C GLY A 22 1.74 -7.79 7.00
N LEU A 23 1.90 -6.61 6.39
CA LEU A 23 2.62 -6.43 5.13
C LEU A 23 4.14 -6.57 5.33
N GLY A 24 4.72 -7.61 4.73
CA GLY A 24 6.15 -7.93 4.78
C GLY A 24 6.93 -7.67 3.47
N PRO A 25 8.27 -7.54 3.52
CA PRO A 25 9.10 -7.49 2.32
C PRO A 25 9.03 -8.81 1.53
N GLY A 26 9.00 -8.71 0.20
CA GLY A 26 9.02 -9.88 -0.70
C GLY A 26 7.70 -10.67 -0.75
N GLN A 27 6.69 -10.23 0.00
CA GLN A 27 5.36 -10.81 -0.02
C GLN A 27 4.66 -10.46 -1.34
N PRO A 28 4.05 -11.44 -2.03
CA PRO A 28 3.18 -11.14 -3.16
C PRO A 28 1.98 -10.33 -2.68
N LEU A 29 1.58 -9.34 -3.46
CA LEU A 29 0.40 -8.53 -3.20
C LEU A 29 -0.44 -8.48 -4.48
N GLU A 30 -1.74 -8.54 -4.32
CA GLU A 30 -2.66 -8.27 -5.41
C GLU A 30 -3.10 -6.82 -5.37
N ILE A 31 -2.99 -6.13 -6.51
CA ILE A 31 -3.32 -4.71 -6.62
C ILE A 31 -4.39 -4.57 -7.69
N ARG A 32 -5.53 -3.99 -7.30
CA ARG A 32 -6.66 -3.73 -8.20
C ARG A 32 -7.06 -2.26 -8.14
N ALA A 33 -7.58 -1.75 -9.24
CA ALA A 33 -8.18 -0.41 -9.30
C ALA A 33 -9.68 -0.56 -9.53
N GLY A 34 -10.49 0.07 -8.69
CA GLY A 34 -11.95 0.02 -8.75
C GLY A 34 -12.56 1.17 -7.96
N ASP A 35 -13.73 1.66 -8.36
CA ASP A 35 -14.48 2.71 -7.64
C ASP A 35 -13.67 3.96 -7.26
N GLY A 36 -12.72 4.35 -8.10
CA GLY A 36 -11.85 5.51 -7.84
C GLY A 36 -10.85 5.30 -6.68
N ARG A 37 -10.63 4.07 -6.23
CA ARG A 37 -9.65 3.69 -5.21
C ARG A 37 -8.70 2.60 -5.72
N LEU A 38 -7.55 2.53 -5.06
CA LEU A 38 -6.61 1.43 -5.22
C LEU A 38 -6.85 0.44 -4.07
N GLU A 39 -7.11 -0.81 -4.42
CA GLU A 39 -7.31 -1.92 -3.47
C GLU A 39 -6.05 -2.79 -3.47
N ILE A 40 -5.57 -3.13 -2.27
CA ILE A 40 -4.36 -3.92 -2.07
C ILE A 40 -4.71 -5.07 -1.14
N GLU A 41 -4.52 -6.30 -1.62
CA GLU A 41 -4.78 -7.55 -0.92
C GLU A 41 -3.50 -8.37 -0.77
N ILE A 42 -3.49 -9.27 0.22
CA ILE A 42 -2.38 -10.18 0.57
C ILE A 42 -2.63 -11.55 -0.03
#